data_AF-A0A8T8WV64-F1
#
_entry.id   AF-A0A8T8WV64-F1
#
_cell.length_a   1.000
_cell.length_b   1.000
_cell.length_c   1.000
_cell.angle_alpha   90.00
_cell.angle_beta   90.00
_cell.angle_gamma   90.00
#
_symmetry.space_group_name_H-M   'P 1'
#
loop_
_entity.id
_entity.type
_entity.pdbx_description
1 polymer ?
#
loop_
_entity_poly.entity_id
_entity_poly.type
_entity_poly.pdbx_seq_one_letter_code
_entity_poly.pdbx_strand_id
1 'polypeptide(L)'
;MAGEAILSFAGEIQKQIQADGHELSSLHLDEATSNKLDSYLSHLPVSTSTSYPSIRRRLDHAGTELWNSCTQRMTNCSEPTSSVVLCKVKAFAWAMLDTAISNRSLGSFRVLKTAYKLVKTCIEHGCVAISLKVIEAVAMRLDALEHLETDVDKARLRQCNVHYYALRVHLAWLQGRSDIADHLFLKLPESITGDTCVLDLCFKVGSSALSCSQYDVAAKWLGRGLEQCKLLASSSEGSDVPLQDKELLILHALVRANTHLDTHDSKDNLVRTLGHLKSQYSNMFSIRLLELEVLARENRDVERYFQVLQDALKVMDASESSFRMCG
;
A
#
# COMPACT_ATOMS: atom_id res chain seq x y z
N MET A 1 7.93 -29.64 -20.12
CA MET A 1 7.24 -28.99 -21.27
C MET A 1 6.51 -27.70 -20.90
N ALA A 2 5.99 -27.53 -19.66
CA ALA A 2 5.34 -26.27 -19.25
C ALA A 2 6.24 -25.01 -19.35
N GLY A 3 7.53 -25.12 -19.00
CA GLY A 3 8.44 -23.97 -18.98
C GLY A 3 8.71 -23.32 -20.34
N GLU A 4 8.82 -24.10 -21.42
CA GLU A 4 9.04 -23.55 -22.78
C GLU A 4 7.79 -22.83 -23.30
N ALA A 5 6.60 -23.36 -23.01
CA ALA A 5 5.34 -22.71 -23.37
C ALA A 5 5.18 -21.35 -22.66
N ILE A 6 5.55 -21.28 -21.37
CA ILE A 6 5.57 -20.04 -20.58
C ILE A 6 6.55 -19.03 -21.19
N LEU A 7 7.75 -19.48 -21.59
CA LEU A 7 8.76 -18.62 -22.21
C LEU A 7 8.34 -18.10 -23.58
N SER A 8 7.72 -18.94 -24.42
CA SER A 8 7.16 -18.51 -25.71
C SER A 8 6.09 -17.45 -25.52
N PHE A 9 5.17 -17.69 -24.57
CA PHE A 9 4.09 -16.75 -24.28
C PHE A 9 4.60 -15.43 -23.69
N ALA A 10 5.62 -15.46 -22.82
CA ALA A 10 6.26 -14.25 -22.33
C ALA A 10 6.85 -13.40 -23.47
N GLY A 11 7.46 -14.05 -24.48
CA GLY A 11 7.96 -13.38 -25.67
C GLY A 11 6.87 -12.77 -26.54
N GLU A 12 5.71 -13.43 -26.66
CA GLU A 12 4.52 -12.90 -27.35
C GLU A 12 4.03 -11.60 -26.67
N ILE A 13 3.84 -11.63 -25.35
CA ILE A 13 3.41 -10.45 -24.56
C ILE A 13 4.45 -9.33 -24.66
N GLN A 14 5.73 -9.65 -24.51
CA GLN A 14 6.81 -8.66 -24.54
C GLN A 14 6.81 -7.86 -25.85
N LYS A 15 6.61 -8.54 -26.99
CA LYS A 15 6.50 -7.89 -28.30
C LYS A 15 5.31 -6.94 -28.38
N GLN A 16 4.15 -7.32 -27.84
CA GLN A 16 2.97 -6.44 -27.84
C GLN A 16 3.17 -5.21 -26.97
N ILE A 17 3.74 -5.38 -25.77
CA ILE A 17 4.06 -4.27 -24.86
C ILE A 17 5.04 -3.27 -25.50
N GLN A 18 6.00 -3.77 -26.29
CA GLN A 18 6.97 -2.93 -26.99
C GLN A 18 6.40 -2.29 -28.28
N ALA A 19 5.57 -3.02 -29.04
CA ALA A 19 4.98 -2.54 -30.28
C ALA A 19 3.98 -1.40 -30.07
N ASP A 20 3.18 -1.46 -29.00
CA ASP A 20 2.28 -0.37 -28.62
C ASP A 20 3.05 0.89 -28.14
N GLY A 21 4.40 0.84 -28.07
CA GLY A 21 5.24 1.85 -27.43
C GLY A 21 5.43 3.13 -28.25
N HIS A 22 4.89 3.18 -29.47
CA HIS A 22 5.18 4.27 -30.39
C HIS A 22 4.11 5.36 -30.52
N GLU A 23 2.85 5.19 -30.10
CA GLU A 23 1.85 6.27 -30.29
C GLU A 23 0.54 6.16 -29.46
N LEU A 24 0.31 5.11 -28.66
CA LEU A 24 -0.97 4.90 -27.96
C LEU A 24 -0.80 4.81 -26.43
N SER A 25 -1.51 5.69 -25.71
CA SER A 25 -1.55 5.72 -24.24
C SER A 25 -2.26 4.49 -23.62
N SER A 26 -2.97 3.72 -24.45
CA SER A 26 -3.69 2.50 -24.08
C SER A 26 -2.90 1.25 -24.48
N LEU A 27 -2.73 0.30 -23.56
CA LEU A 27 -2.19 -1.02 -23.83
C LEU A 27 -3.34 -2.00 -24.10
N HIS A 28 -3.41 -2.55 -25.30
CA HIS A 28 -4.46 -3.50 -25.66
C HIS A 28 -3.86 -4.85 -26.07
N LEU A 29 -3.99 -5.86 -25.20
CA LEU A 29 -3.69 -7.24 -25.58
C LEU A 29 -4.83 -7.77 -26.46
N ASP A 30 -4.51 -8.52 -27.51
CA ASP A 30 -5.53 -9.22 -28.27
C ASP A 30 -6.30 -10.21 -27.39
N GLU A 31 -7.54 -10.54 -27.78
CA GLU A 31 -8.45 -11.37 -26.98
C GLU A 31 -7.86 -12.76 -26.68
N ALA A 32 -7.13 -13.36 -27.62
CA ALA A 32 -6.53 -14.67 -27.43
C ALA A 32 -5.38 -14.61 -26.40
N THR A 33 -4.54 -13.59 -26.48
CA THR A 33 -3.46 -13.34 -25.51
C THR A 33 -4.03 -13.03 -24.11
N SER A 34 -5.08 -12.22 -24.03
CA SER A 34 -5.77 -11.91 -22.77
C SER A 34 -6.36 -13.16 -22.12
N ASN A 35 -7.08 -13.99 -22.88
CA ASN A 35 -7.67 -15.25 -22.37
C ASN A 35 -6.59 -16.25 -21.92
N LYS A 36 -5.49 -16.35 -22.67
CA LYS A 36 -4.34 -17.20 -22.32
C LYS A 36 -3.64 -16.70 -21.04
N LEU A 37 -3.52 -15.39 -20.86
CA LEU A 37 -2.99 -14.78 -19.65
C LEU A 37 -3.87 -15.10 -18.44
N ASP A 38 -5.19 -14.93 -18.57
CA ASP A 38 -6.13 -15.23 -17.49
C ASP A 38 -6.12 -16.71 -17.10
N SER A 39 -5.92 -17.62 -18.06
CA SER A 39 -5.71 -19.05 -17.79
C SER A 39 -4.42 -19.32 -16.99
N TYR A 40 -3.30 -18.67 -17.31
CA TYR A 40 -2.10 -18.79 -16.47
C TYR A 40 -2.32 -18.23 -15.06
N LEU A 41 -3.05 -17.12 -14.93
CA LEU A 41 -3.35 -16.49 -13.64
C LEU A 41 -4.40 -17.26 -12.83
N SER A 42 -5.25 -18.08 -13.46
CA SER A 42 -6.18 -18.94 -12.73
C SER A 42 -5.44 -19.97 -11.88
N HIS A 43 -4.26 -20.41 -12.33
CA HIS A 43 -3.45 -21.47 -11.73
C HIS A 43 -2.24 -20.96 -10.92
N LEU A 44 -2.29 -19.75 -10.36
CA LEU A 44 -1.24 -19.28 -9.46
C LEU A 44 -1.27 -20.00 -8.09
N PRO A 45 -0.10 -20.26 -7.47
CA PRO A 45 1.23 -20.16 -8.07
C PRO A 45 1.45 -21.26 -9.11
N VAL A 46 2.16 -20.93 -10.19
CA VAL A 46 2.42 -21.88 -11.28
C VAL A 46 3.27 -23.02 -10.75
N SER A 47 2.68 -24.22 -10.63
CA SER A 47 3.40 -25.39 -10.17
C SER A 47 4.34 -25.90 -11.27
N THR A 48 5.63 -25.57 -11.19
CA THR A 48 6.66 -26.24 -12.00
C THR A 48 7.48 -27.19 -11.14
N SER A 49 6.86 -28.31 -10.75
CA SER A 49 7.62 -29.46 -10.27
C SER A 49 8.58 -29.87 -11.39
N THR A 50 9.89 -29.78 -11.14
CA THR A 50 10.99 -30.25 -12.01
C THR A 50 11.33 -29.44 -13.29
N SER A 51 11.47 -28.11 -13.19
CA SER A 51 12.17 -27.34 -14.24
C SER A 51 13.68 -27.52 -14.17
N TYR A 52 14.32 -27.87 -15.30
CA TYR A 52 15.78 -27.93 -15.43
C TYR A 52 16.44 -26.57 -15.10
N PRO A 53 17.68 -26.55 -14.57
CA PRO A 53 18.38 -25.30 -14.22
C PRO A 53 18.51 -24.30 -15.38
N SER A 54 18.59 -24.78 -16.62
CA SER A 54 18.60 -23.94 -17.83
C SER A 54 17.27 -23.20 -18.05
N ILE A 55 16.14 -23.89 -17.87
CA ILE A 55 14.79 -23.32 -17.98
C ILE A 55 14.57 -22.30 -16.88
N ARG A 56 14.98 -22.59 -15.63
CA ARG A 56 14.87 -21.64 -14.50
C ARG A 56 15.60 -20.33 -14.77
N ARG A 57 16.83 -20.37 -15.31
CA ARG A 57 17.58 -19.16 -15.68
C ARG A 57 16.88 -18.34 -16.76
N ARG A 58 16.31 -19.01 -17.77
CA ARG A 58 15.54 -18.33 -18.83
C ARG A 58 14.27 -17.70 -18.28
N LEU A 59 13.57 -18.38 -17.36
CA LEU A 59 12.38 -17.84 -16.68
C LEU A 59 12.72 -16.62 -15.83
N ASP A 60 13.84 -16.66 -15.09
CA ASP A 60 14.30 -15.51 -14.28
C ASP A 60 14.58 -14.28 -15.16
N HIS A 61 15.29 -14.50 -16.27
CA HIS A 61 15.62 -13.43 -17.22
C HIS A 61 14.37 -12.85 -17.88
N ALA A 62 13.55 -13.69 -18.53
CA ALA A 62 12.34 -13.25 -19.22
C ALA A 62 11.32 -12.63 -18.26
N GLY A 63 11.16 -13.19 -17.06
CA GLY A 63 10.29 -12.63 -16.02
C GLY A 63 10.77 -11.27 -15.53
N THR A 64 12.10 -11.07 -15.41
CA THR A 64 12.68 -9.78 -15.02
C THR A 64 12.49 -8.73 -16.11
N GLU A 65 12.74 -9.08 -17.38
CA GLU A 65 12.51 -8.17 -18.51
C GLU A 65 11.05 -7.73 -18.59
N LEU A 66 10.12 -8.70 -18.55
CA LEU A 66 8.70 -8.44 -18.61
C LEU A 66 8.22 -7.58 -17.43
N TRP A 67 8.70 -7.87 -16.22
CA TRP A 67 8.42 -7.06 -15.03
C TRP A 67 8.88 -5.61 -15.21
N ASN A 68 10.09 -5.39 -15.73
CA ASN A 68 10.66 -4.07 -15.91
C ASN A 68 9.92 -3.28 -16.99
N SER A 69 9.63 -3.90 -18.14
CA SER A 69 8.85 -3.28 -19.21
C SER A 69 7.45 -2.88 -18.74
N CYS A 70 6.76 -3.75 -17.99
CA CYS A 70 5.47 -3.42 -17.41
C CYS A 70 5.57 -2.28 -16.38
N THR A 71 6.63 -2.26 -15.56
CA THR A 71 6.83 -1.20 -14.56
C THR A 71 7.01 0.16 -15.25
N GLN A 72 7.82 0.23 -16.30
CA GLN A 72 8.03 1.45 -17.09
C GLN A 72 6.75 1.89 -17.82
N ARG A 73 5.95 0.94 -18.31
CA ARG A 73 4.63 1.24 -18.91
C ARG A 73 3.66 1.82 -17.90
N MET A 74 3.58 1.25 -16.70
CA MET A 74 2.64 1.71 -15.67
C MET A 74 2.94 3.13 -15.19
N THR A 75 4.20 3.59 -15.22
CA THR A 75 4.52 4.98 -14.88
C THR A 75 4.02 5.99 -15.92
N ASN A 76 3.83 5.54 -17.16
CA ASN A 76 3.45 6.39 -18.29
C ASN A 76 1.97 6.23 -18.69
N CYS A 77 1.26 5.29 -18.08
CA CYS A 77 -0.12 4.97 -18.41
C CYS A 77 -1.06 5.54 -17.34
N SER A 78 -2.02 6.37 -17.76
CA SER A 78 -3.03 6.95 -16.87
C SER A 78 -4.40 6.25 -17.01
N GLU A 79 -4.52 5.28 -17.92
CA GLU A 79 -5.79 4.65 -18.24
C GLU A 79 -6.08 3.43 -17.33
N PRO A 80 -7.25 3.37 -16.65
CA PRO A 80 -7.54 2.30 -15.69
C PRO A 80 -7.54 0.87 -16.28
N THR A 81 -8.09 0.70 -17.47
CA THR A 81 -8.17 -0.59 -18.19
C THR A 81 -6.79 -1.14 -18.51
N SER A 82 -5.93 -0.30 -19.08
CA SER A 82 -4.54 -0.58 -19.36
C SER A 82 -3.76 -0.94 -18.09
N SER A 83 -4.01 -0.26 -16.97
CA SER A 83 -3.39 -0.58 -15.68
C SER A 83 -3.79 -1.95 -15.12
N VAL A 84 -5.04 -2.39 -15.32
CA VAL A 84 -5.48 -3.75 -14.94
C VAL A 84 -4.76 -4.81 -15.77
N VAL A 85 -4.62 -4.60 -17.08
CA VAL A 85 -3.88 -5.51 -17.96
C VAL A 85 -2.40 -5.57 -17.55
N LEU A 86 -1.78 -4.42 -17.26
CA LEU A 86 -0.40 -4.37 -16.77
C LEU A 86 -0.24 -5.08 -15.42
N CYS A 87 -1.23 -5.01 -14.52
CA CYS A 87 -1.24 -5.79 -13.28
C CYS A 87 -1.24 -7.30 -13.55
N LYS A 88 -2.08 -7.77 -14.50
CA LYS A 88 -2.11 -9.17 -14.92
C LYS A 88 -0.76 -9.63 -15.47
N VAL A 89 -0.15 -8.84 -16.35
CA VAL A 89 1.18 -9.18 -16.91
C VAL A 89 2.25 -9.17 -15.82
N LYS A 90 2.26 -8.21 -14.89
CA LYS A 90 3.20 -8.22 -13.76
C LYS A 90 3.03 -9.44 -12.86
N ALA A 91 1.80 -9.91 -12.67
CA ALA A 91 1.54 -11.14 -11.91
C ALA A 91 2.07 -12.39 -12.63
N PHE A 92 1.92 -12.45 -13.95
CA PHE A 92 2.51 -13.50 -14.77
C PHE A 92 4.05 -13.45 -14.73
N ALA A 93 4.65 -12.29 -14.89
CA ALA A 93 6.09 -12.08 -14.76
C ALA A 93 6.60 -12.52 -13.37
N TRP A 94 5.89 -12.16 -12.30
CA TRP A 94 6.23 -12.59 -10.95
C TRP A 94 6.15 -14.12 -10.79
N ALA A 95 5.15 -14.79 -11.37
CA ALA A 95 5.05 -16.24 -11.33
C ALA A 95 6.22 -16.94 -12.04
N MET A 96 6.76 -16.34 -13.12
CA MET A 96 8.00 -16.82 -13.75
C MET A 96 9.20 -16.69 -12.82
N LEU A 97 9.30 -15.58 -12.08
CA LEU A 97 10.37 -15.38 -11.08
C LEU A 97 10.24 -16.34 -9.90
N ASP A 98 9.02 -16.59 -9.45
CA ASP A 98 8.74 -17.51 -8.34
C ASP A 98 9.14 -18.94 -8.70
N THR A 99 8.76 -19.40 -9.90
CA THR A 99 9.13 -20.72 -10.44
C THR A 99 10.62 -20.88 -10.74
N ALA A 100 11.32 -19.80 -11.06
CA ALA A 100 12.76 -19.81 -11.31
C ALA A 100 13.59 -20.09 -10.06
N ILE A 101 13.08 -19.73 -8.87
CA ILE A 101 13.83 -19.75 -7.61
C ILE A 101 13.37 -20.91 -6.71
N SER A 102 14.33 -21.60 -6.10
CA SER A 102 14.03 -22.63 -5.09
C SER A 102 13.47 -21.98 -3.81
N ASN A 103 12.40 -22.58 -3.26
CA ASN A 103 11.71 -22.06 -2.07
C ASN A 103 12.61 -21.96 -0.82
N ARG A 104 13.68 -22.75 -0.74
CA ARG A 104 14.63 -22.78 0.38
C ARG A 104 15.94 -22.04 0.11
N SER A 105 15.94 -21.10 -0.83
CA SER A 105 17.15 -20.35 -1.20
C SER A 105 17.06 -18.89 -0.74
N LEU A 106 18.22 -18.25 -0.52
CA LEU A 106 18.31 -16.81 -0.24
C LEU A 106 17.68 -15.93 -1.34
N GLY A 107 17.59 -16.44 -2.57
CA GLY A 107 16.88 -15.80 -3.68
C GLY A 107 15.37 -15.64 -3.42
N SER A 108 14.82 -16.40 -2.47
CA SER A 108 13.41 -16.37 -2.09
C SER A 108 13.00 -14.98 -1.58
N PHE A 109 13.86 -14.32 -0.80
CA PHE A 109 13.62 -12.96 -0.29
C PHE A 109 13.45 -11.92 -1.41
N ARG A 110 14.18 -12.06 -2.53
CA ARG A 110 14.06 -11.15 -3.69
C ARG A 110 12.64 -11.22 -4.25
N VAL A 111 12.15 -12.44 -4.46
CA VAL A 111 10.82 -12.67 -5.04
C VAL A 111 9.71 -12.35 -4.04
N LEU A 112 9.91 -12.53 -2.73
CA LEU A 112 8.99 -12.03 -1.71
C LEU A 112 8.85 -10.51 -1.79
N LYS A 113 9.97 -9.78 -1.87
CA LYS A 113 9.96 -8.33 -2.03
C LYS A 113 9.25 -7.90 -3.32
N THR A 114 9.46 -8.62 -4.42
CA THR A 114 8.74 -8.38 -5.68
C THR A 114 7.24 -8.68 -5.55
N ALA A 115 6.87 -9.74 -4.83
CA ALA A 115 5.47 -10.09 -4.55
C ALA A 115 4.77 -8.98 -3.77
N TYR A 116 5.41 -8.42 -2.75
CA TYR A 116 4.83 -7.31 -1.97
C TYR A 116 4.57 -6.07 -2.81
N LYS A 117 5.52 -5.72 -3.70
CA LYS A 117 5.32 -4.64 -4.68
C LYS A 117 4.14 -4.94 -5.60
N LEU A 118 4.06 -6.16 -6.13
CA LEU A 118 2.95 -6.59 -6.99
C LEU A 118 1.60 -6.46 -6.27
N VAL A 119 1.48 -7.01 -5.07
CA VAL A 119 0.25 -6.97 -4.27
C VAL A 119 -0.18 -5.53 -4.00
N LYS A 120 0.76 -4.64 -3.61
CA LYS A 120 0.46 -3.21 -3.40
C LYS A 120 -0.05 -2.55 -4.68
N THR A 121 0.64 -2.75 -5.80
CA THR A 121 0.22 -2.22 -7.11
C THR A 121 -1.14 -2.76 -7.54
N CYS A 122 -1.40 -4.06 -7.38
CA CYS A 122 -2.68 -4.66 -7.72
C CYS A 122 -3.82 -4.13 -6.86
N ILE A 123 -3.60 -3.91 -5.55
CA ILE A 123 -4.59 -3.27 -4.68
C ILE A 123 -4.91 -1.86 -5.16
N GLU A 124 -3.89 -1.06 -5.49
CA GLU A 124 -4.05 0.33 -5.96
C GLU A 124 -4.84 0.43 -7.27
N HIS A 125 -4.84 -0.63 -8.09
CA HIS A 125 -5.59 -0.72 -9.35
C HIS A 125 -6.80 -1.67 -9.26
N GLY A 126 -7.31 -1.96 -8.06
CA GLY A 126 -8.54 -2.76 -7.87
C GLY A 126 -8.44 -4.25 -8.22
N CYS A 127 -7.25 -4.77 -8.51
CA CYS A 127 -6.99 -6.17 -8.86
C CYS A 127 -6.87 -7.08 -7.62
N VAL A 128 -7.84 -7.01 -6.70
CA VAL A 128 -7.80 -7.69 -5.39
C VAL A 128 -7.70 -9.21 -5.52
N ALA A 129 -8.36 -9.83 -6.51
CA ALA A 129 -8.31 -11.27 -6.73
C ALA A 129 -6.88 -11.78 -7.04
N ILE A 130 -6.10 -11.01 -7.80
CA ILE A 130 -4.70 -11.33 -8.10
C ILE A 130 -3.86 -11.22 -6.82
N SER A 131 -4.06 -10.14 -6.07
CA SER A 131 -3.38 -9.92 -4.79
C SER A 131 -3.59 -11.06 -3.79
N LEU A 132 -4.80 -11.62 -3.72
CA LEU A 132 -5.11 -12.76 -2.85
C LEU A 132 -4.33 -14.02 -3.25
N LYS A 133 -4.26 -14.35 -4.55
CA LYS A 133 -3.49 -15.52 -5.01
C LYS A 133 -2.00 -15.37 -4.76
N VAL A 134 -1.46 -14.16 -5.00
CA VAL A 134 -0.04 -13.88 -4.78
C VAL A 134 0.30 -13.95 -3.29
N ILE A 135 -0.55 -13.41 -2.40
CA ILE A 135 -0.27 -13.43 -0.96
C ILE A 135 -0.38 -14.85 -0.37
N GLU A 136 -1.21 -15.72 -0.93
CA GLU A 136 -1.26 -17.16 -0.58
C GLU A 136 0.03 -17.88 -0.97
N ALA A 137 0.56 -17.60 -2.17
CA ALA A 137 1.84 -18.14 -2.60
C ALA A 137 3.01 -17.64 -1.74
N VAL A 138 2.97 -16.37 -1.33
CA VAL A 138 3.92 -15.82 -0.35
C VAL A 138 3.87 -16.57 0.98
N ALA A 139 2.68 -16.90 1.50
CA ALA A 139 2.54 -17.61 2.76
C ALA A 139 3.24 -18.98 2.74
N MET A 140 3.02 -19.76 1.68
CA MET A 140 3.70 -21.06 1.48
C MET A 140 5.22 -20.93 1.45
N ARG A 141 5.72 -19.79 0.96
CA ARG A 141 7.15 -19.56 0.85
C ARG A 141 7.79 -19.08 2.13
N LEU A 142 7.09 -18.27 2.92
CA LEU A 142 7.53 -17.87 4.26
C LEU A 142 7.64 -19.09 5.17
N ASP A 143 6.66 -19.99 5.12
CA ASP A 143 6.68 -21.29 5.82
C ASP A 143 7.92 -22.11 5.45
N ALA A 144 8.23 -22.22 4.16
CA ALA A 144 9.44 -22.92 3.70
C ALA A 144 10.77 -22.27 4.15
N LEU A 145 10.78 -20.97 4.44
CA LEU A 145 11.96 -20.22 4.89
C LEU A 145 12.16 -20.25 6.41
N GLU A 146 11.15 -20.63 7.18
CA GLU A 146 11.23 -20.71 8.65
C GLU A 146 12.33 -21.68 9.13
N HIS A 147 12.68 -22.64 8.29
CA HIS A 147 13.72 -23.65 8.57
C HIS A 147 15.16 -23.20 8.24
N LEU A 148 15.42 -21.92 7.93
CA LEU A 148 16.77 -21.41 7.71
C LEU A 148 17.46 -21.04 9.04
N GLU A 149 18.67 -21.55 9.27
CA GLU A 149 19.32 -21.50 10.60
C GLU A 149 20.07 -20.19 10.91
N THR A 150 20.40 -19.35 9.92
CA THR A 150 21.26 -18.17 10.14
C THR A 150 20.52 -16.98 10.76
N ASP A 151 21.19 -16.23 11.64
CA ASP A 151 20.58 -15.07 12.32
C ASP A 151 20.25 -13.91 11.38
N VAL A 152 21.06 -13.72 10.32
CA VAL A 152 20.77 -12.74 9.26
C VAL A 152 19.46 -13.09 8.54
N ASP A 153 19.20 -14.38 8.32
CA ASP A 153 17.96 -14.84 7.69
C ASP A 153 16.75 -14.66 8.60
N LYS A 154 16.90 -14.83 9.92
CA LYS A 154 15.81 -14.57 10.89
C LYS A 154 15.38 -13.11 10.89
N ALA A 155 16.31 -12.16 10.86
CA ALA A 155 15.97 -10.74 10.81
C ALA A 155 15.21 -10.37 9.52
N ARG A 156 15.68 -10.87 8.37
CA ARG A 156 15.02 -10.67 7.07
C ARG A 156 13.65 -11.34 7.00
N LEU A 157 13.52 -12.54 7.56
CA LEU A 157 12.26 -13.27 7.65
C LEU A 157 11.25 -12.50 8.49
N ARG A 158 11.67 -11.97 9.64
CA ARG A 158 10.83 -11.09 10.48
C ARG A 158 10.33 -9.86 9.71
N GLN A 159 11.21 -9.17 8.97
CA GLN A 159 10.81 -8.03 8.13
C GLN A 159 9.82 -8.46 7.03
N CYS A 160 10.03 -9.61 6.39
CA CYS A 160 9.12 -10.14 5.40
C CYS A 160 7.75 -10.51 6.01
N ASN A 161 7.74 -11.03 7.24
CA ASN A 161 6.51 -11.33 7.97
C ASN A 161 5.71 -10.06 8.27
N VAL A 162 6.38 -8.96 8.66
CA VAL A 162 5.72 -7.65 8.85
C VAL A 162 5.02 -7.19 7.56
N HIS A 163 5.72 -7.23 6.43
CA HIS A 163 5.14 -6.86 5.14
C HIS A 163 3.99 -7.77 4.73
N TYR A 164 4.13 -9.08 4.95
CA TYR A 164 3.10 -10.07 4.67
C TYR A 164 1.83 -9.80 5.48
N TYR A 165 1.95 -9.65 6.81
CA TYR A 165 0.81 -9.37 7.66
C TYR A 165 0.19 -8.01 7.35
N ALA A 166 0.99 -6.98 7.08
CA ALA A 166 0.46 -5.68 6.69
C ALA A 166 -0.41 -5.76 5.42
N LEU A 167 0.05 -6.47 4.39
CA LEU A 167 -0.75 -6.66 3.18
C LEU A 167 -1.97 -7.56 3.41
N ARG A 168 -1.87 -8.59 4.24
CA ARG A 168 -2.99 -9.47 4.61
C ARG A 168 -4.09 -8.70 5.38
N VAL A 169 -3.70 -7.80 6.27
CA VAL A 169 -4.63 -6.89 6.97
C VAL A 169 -5.35 -6.01 5.95
N HIS A 170 -4.61 -5.36 5.05
CA HIS A 170 -5.22 -4.51 4.03
C HIS A 170 -6.19 -5.28 3.13
N LEU A 171 -5.83 -6.49 2.71
CA LEU A 171 -6.71 -7.35 1.91
C LEU A 171 -7.95 -7.78 2.68
N ALA A 172 -7.83 -8.12 3.97
CA ALA A 172 -8.98 -8.45 4.81
C ALA A 172 -9.95 -7.25 4.94
N TRP A 173 -9.41 -6.04 5.09
CA TRP A 173 -10.20 -4.80 5.07
C TRP A 173 -10.96 -4.63 3.76
N LEU A 174 -10.28 -4.77 2.61
CA LEU A 174 -10.90 -4.65 1.28
C LEU A 174 -11.96 -5.72 1.00
N GLN A 175 -11.87 -6.87 1.69
CA GLN A 175 -12.90 -7.92 1.65
C GLN A 175 -14.10 -7.64 2.56
N GLY A 176 -14.11 -6.52 3.29
CA GLY A 176 -15.15 -6.18 4.27
C GLY A 176 -15.07 -7.01 5.56
N ARG A 177 -13.93 -7.67 5.84
CA ARG A 177 -13.71 -8.50 7.04
C ARG A 177 -12.83 -7.76 8.05
N SER A 178 -13.40 -6.74 8.68
CA SER A 178 -12.72 -5.87 9.63
C SER A 178 -12.23 -6.63 10.87
N ASP A 179 -12.99 -7.61 11.33
CA ASP A 179 -12.64 -8.55 12.41
C ASP A 179 -11.34 -9.32 12.12
N ILE A 180 -11.20 -9.83 10.90
CA ILE A 180 -10.00 -10.53 10.45
C ILE A 180 -8.84 -9.56 10.31
N ALA A 181 -9.09 -8.34 9.82
CA ALA A 181 -8.07 -7.31 9.70
C ALA A 181 -7.48 -6.96 11.08
N ASP A 182 -8.32 -6.80 12.11
CA ASP A 182 -7.88 -6.58 13.49
C ASP A 182 -7.11 -7.78 14.05
N HIS A 183 -7.62 -9.00 13.88
CA HIS A 183 -6.93 -10.20 14.37
C HIS A 183 -5.54 -10.38 13.73
N LEU A 184 -5.42 -10.13 12.43
CA LEU A 184 -4.15 -10.22 11.71
C LEU A 184 -3.17 -9.11 12.12
N PHE A 185 -3.67 -7.92 12.47
CA PHE A 185 -2.82 -6.83 12.94
C PHE A 185 -2.11 -7.18 14.25
N LEU A 186 -2.79 -7.90 15.15
CA LEU A 186 -2.20 -8.38 16.41
C LEU A 186 -1.06 -9.39 16.22
N LYS A 187 -0.89 -9.94 15.00
CA LYS A 187 0.25 -10.82 14.67
C LYS A 187 1.51 -10.05 14.28
N LEU A 188 1.42 -8.73 14.14
CA LEU A 188 2.60 -7.89 13.90
C LEU A 188 3.44 -7.80 15.18
N PRO A 189 4.76 -8.07 15.12
CA PRO A 189 5.62 -7.99 16.28
C PRO A 189 5.75 -6.54 16.76
N GLU A 190 5.56 -6.32 18.06
CA GLU A 190 5.70 -5.02 18.71
C GLU A 190 7.11 -4.43 18.55
N SER A 191 8.15 -5.25 18.37
CA SER A 191 9.54 -4.79 18.23
C SER A 191 9.92 -4.29 16.82
N ILE A 192 9.06 -4.49 15.81
CA ILE A 192 9.30 -4.06 14.42
C ILE A 192 8.32 -2.96 14.00
N THR A 193 7.71 -2.31 14.99
CA THR A 193 6.79 -1.17 14.87
C THR A 193 7.51 0.15 14.50
N GLY A 194 8.52 0.05 13.64
CA GLY A 194 9.23 1.16 13.01
C GLY A 194 9.36 0.94 11.49
N ASP A 195 8.49 0.13 10.90
CA ASP A 195 8.43 -0.04 9.45
C ASP A 195 7.37 0.89 8.86
N THR A 196 7.78 1.70 7.89
CA THR A 196 6.89 2.59 7.12
C THR A 196 5.70 1.86 6.48
N CYS A 197 5.78 0.53 6.26
CA CYS A 197 4.67 -0.24 5.72
C CYS A 197 3.49 -0.36 6.69
N VAL A 198 3.73 -0.40 8.01
CA VAL A 198 2.68 -0.47 9.03
C VAL A 198 1.99 0.88 9.15
N LEU A 199 2.77 1.96 9.07
CA LEU A 199 2.24 3.32 8.99
C LEU A 199 1.34 3.50 7.75
N ASP A 200 1.83 3.09 6.57
CA ASP A 200 1.06 3.11 5.31
C ASP A 200 -0.26 2.34 5.44
N LEU A 201 -0.22 1.15 6.05
CA LEU A 201 -1.40 0.33 6.27
C LEU A 201 -2.42 1.04 7.15
N CYS A 202 -2.00 1.52 8.32
CA CYS A 202 -2.87 2.19 9.28
C CYS A 202 -3.53 3.42 8.67
N PHE A 203 -2.76 4.21 7.91
CA PHE A 203 -3.30 5.37 7.20
C PHE A 203 -4.29 4.96 6.11
N LYS A 204 -3.98 3.97 5.27
CA LYS A 204 -4.87 3.52 4.19
C LYS A 204 -6.19 2.97 4.74
N VAL A 205 -6.15 2.09 5.74
CA VAL A 205 -7.36 1.52 6.37
C VAL A 205 -8.15 2.61 7.10
N GLY A 206 -7.48 3.45 7.88
CA GLY A 206 -8.12 4.54 8.63
C GLY A 206 -8.79 5.58 7.73
N SER A 207 -8.14 5.96 6.64
CA SER A 207 -8.70 6.90 5.65
C SER A 207 -9.88 6.29 4.91
N SER A 208 -9.79 5.01 4.52
CA SER A 208 -10.91 4.29 3.91
C SER A 208 -12.10 4.19 4.85
N ALA A 209 -11.88 3.88 6.14
CA ALA A 209 -12.93 3.85 7.14
C ALA A 209 -13.59 5.23 7.32
N LEU A 210 -12.79 6.30 7.32
CA LEU A 210 -13.28 7.68 7.41
C LEU A 210 -14.17 8.03 6.22
N SER A 211 -13.75 7.70 4.99
CA SER A 211 -14.55 7.91 3.78
C SER A 211 -15.86 7.10 3.79
N CYS A 212 -15.91 5.99 4.53
CA CYS A 212 -17.11 5.18 4.72
C CYS A 212 -17.91 5.56 5.98
N SER A 213 -17.62 6.70 6.63
CA SER A 213 -18.27 7.15 7.86
C SER A 213 -18.18 6.17 9.04
N GLN A 214 -17.22 5.23 9.02
CA GLN A 214 -16.93 4.34 10.15
C GLN A 214 -15.94 5.04 11.10
N TYR A 215 -16.41 6.08 11.78
CA TYR A 215 -15.57 7.02 12.53
C TYR A 215 -14.80 6.38 13.69
N ASP A 216 -15.39 5.41 14.37
CA ASP A 216 -14.78 4.62 15.44
C ASP A 216 -13.62 3.77 14.91
N VAL A 217 -13.83 3.09 13.78
CA VAL A 217 -12.81 2.29 13.09
C VAL A 217 -11.71 3.20 12.56
N ALA A 218 -12.07 4.33 11.96
CA ALA A 218 -11.11 5.33 11.48
C ALA A 218 -10.22 5.85 12.61
N ALA A 219 -10.81 6.28 13.72
CA ALA A 219 -10.08 6.77 14.89
C ALA A 219 -9.10 5.71 15.43
N LYS A 220 -9.54 4.45 15.51
CA LYS A 220 -8.70 3.32 15.95
C LYS A 220 -7.49 3.11 15.04
N TRP A 221 -7.69 3.00 13.73
CA TRP A 221 -6.61 2.71 12.78
C TRP A 221 -5.65 3.88 12.61
N LEU A 222 -6.16 5.11 12.56
CA LEU A 222 -5.32 6.30 12.50
C LEU A 222 -4.54 6.51 13.80
N GLY A 223 -5.13 6.16 14.96
CA GLY A 223 -4.45 6.16 16.25
C GLY A 223 -3.24 5.22 16.26
N ARG A 224 -3.41 3.98 15.77
CA ARG A 224 -2.30 3.04 15.54
C ARG A 224 -1.24 3.63 14.62
N GLY A 225 -1.63 4.34 13.56
CA GLY A 225 -0.71 5.03 12.65
C GLY A 225 0.12 6.12 13.35
N LEU A 226 -0.51 6.93 14.20
CA LEU A 226 0.17 7.97 14.97
C LEU A 226 1.19 7.40 15.97
N GLU A 227 0.90 6.25 16.57
CA GLU A 227 1.87 5.54 17.41
C GLU A 227 3.09 5.09 16.60
N GLN A 228 2.90 4.60 15.38
CA GLN A 228 4.00 4.26 14.47
C GLN A 228 4.84 5.49 14.07
N CYS A 229 4.23 6.66 13.86
CA CYS A 229 4.98 7.90 13.61
C CYS A 229 5.94 8.21 14.76
N LYS A 230 5.50 8.07 16.02
CA LYS A 230 6.34 8.33 17.20
C LYS A 230 7.52 7.36 17.29
N LEU A 231 7.28 6.09 16.99
CA LEU A 231 8.31 5.06 17.00
C LEU A 231 9.34 5.30 15.89
N LEU A 232 8.89 5.63 14.68
CA LEU A 232 9.77 6.01 13.56
C LEU A 232 10.61 7.24 13.89
N ALA A 233 10.01 8.29 14.45
CA ALA A 233 10.70 9.50 14.86
C ALA A 233 11.76 9.24 15.95
N SER A 234 11.50 8.31 16.88
CA SER A 234 12.48 7.93 17.91
C SER A 234 13.68 7.14 17.36
N SER A 235 13.51 6.50 16.21
CA SER A 235 14.54 5.68 15.55
C SER A 235 15.35 6.41 14.47
N SER A 236 14.88 7.56 14.01
CA SER A 236 15.51 8.37 12.96
C SER A 236 16.22 9.57 13.58
N GLU A 237 17.54 9.63 13.48
CA GLU A 237 18.32 10.82 13.82
C GLU A 237 18.21 11.86 12.68
N GLY A 238 17.03 12.43 12.48
CA GLY A 238 16.81 13.47 11.48
C GLY A 238 15.35 13.80 11.19
N SER A 239 15.11 15.02 10.68
CA SER A 239 13.80 15.46 10.19
C SER A 239 13.50 14.82 8.83
N ASP A 240 12.81 13.66 8.84
CA ASP A 240 12.34 13.00 7.62
C ASP A 240 11.04 13.68 7.12
N VAL A 241 11.15 14.52 6.07
CA VAL A 241 10.03 15.29 5.50
C VAL A 241 8.84 14.39 5.09
N PRO A 242 9.03 13.26 4.37
CA PRO A 242 7.97 12.29 4.11
C PRO A 242 7.20 11.77 5.34
N LEU A 243 7.87 11.66 6.48
CA LEU A 243 7.24 11.21 7.73
C LEU A 243 6.35 12.31 8.32
N GLN A 244 6.82 13.56 8.30
CA GLN A 244 6.05 14.73 8.75
C GLN A 244 4.78 14.94 7.91
N ASP A 245 4.86 14.78 6.58
CA ASP A 245 3.69 14.89 5.71
C ASP A 245 2.64 13.81 6.05
N LYS A 246 3.09 12.59 6.35
CA LYS A 246 2.19 11.49 6.76
C LYS A 246 1.59 11.70 8.15
N GLU A 247 2.39 12.18 9.09
CA GLU A 247 1.90 12.52 10.44
C GLU A 247 0.81 13.59 10.34
N LEU A 248 1.04 14.65 9.56
CA LEU A 248 0.05 15.69 9.28
C LEU A 248 -1.26 15.10 8.74
N LEU A 249 -1.18 14.22 7.74
CA LEU A 249 -2.36 13.58 7.15
C LEU A 249 -3.12 12.71 8.17
N ILE A 250 -2.41 11.94 9.01
CA ILE A 250 -3.00 11.11 10.05
C ILE A 250 -3.68 11.96 11.11
N LEU A 251 -3.03 13.02 11.59
CA LEU A 251 -3.58 13.93 12.59
C LEU A 251 -4.83 14.62 12.06
N HIS A 252 -4.80 15.10 10.81
CA HIS A 252 -5.93 15.73 10.16
C HIS A 252 -7.13 14.77 10.05
N ALA A 253 -6.89 13.54 9.60
CA ALA A 253 -7.92 12.51 9.52
C ALA A 253 -8.44 12.10 10.91
N LEU A 254 -7.58 12.07 11.94
CA LEU A 254 -7.97 11.79 13.33
C LEU A 254 -8.90 12.85 13.88
N VAL A 255 -8.60 14.13 13.68
CA VAL A 255 -9.49 15.22 14.11
C VAL A 255 -10.85 15.03 13.45
N ARG A 256 -10.89 14.86 12.12
CA ARG A 256 -12.15 14.60 11.40
C ARG A 256 -12.90 13.40 11.98
N ALA A 257 -12.24 12.27 12.24
CA ALA A 257 -12.89 11.11 12.84
C ALA A 257 -13.47 11.41 14.23
N ASN A 258 -12.69 12.02 15.13
CA ASN A 258 -13.11 12.30 16.50
C ASN A 258 -14.21 13.37 16.59
N THR A 259 -14.26 14.33 15.66
CA THR A 259 -15.32 15.35 15.57
C THR A 259 -16.72 14.75 15.35
N HIS A 260 -16.78 13.50 14.87
CA HIS A 260 -18.03 12.75 14.67
C HIS A 260 -18.34 11.74 15.78
N LEU A 261 -17.50 11.66 16.82
CA LEU A 261 -17.66 10.73 17.94
C LEU A 261 -18.02 11.50 19.22
N ASP A 262 -19.02 11.03 19.94
CA ASP A 262 -19.54 11.69 21.15
C ASP A 262 -19.00 11.13 22.48
N THR A 263 -17.99 10.25 22.44
CA THR A 263 -17.42 9.66 23.66
C THR A 263 -16.54 10.67 24.40
N HIS A 264 -16.33 10.45 25.71
CA HIS A 264 -15.41 11.29 26.48
C HIS A 264 -13.98 11.18 25.92
N ASP A 265 -13.55 9.95 25.62
CA ASP A 265 -12.23 9.67 25.06
C ASP A 265 -12.02 10.34 23.69
N SER A 266 -13.03 10.37 22.83
CA SER A 266 -12.92 11.03 21.52
C SER A 266 -12.79 12.55 21.65
N LYS A 267 -13.48 13.17 22.61
CA LYS A 267 -13.37 14.62 22.89
C LYS A 267 -12.00 14.98 23.43
N ASP A 268 -11.48 14.22 24.39
CA ASP A 268 -10.12 14.41 24.90
C ASP A 268 -9.08 14.22 23.80
N ASN A 269 -9.28 13.23 22.93
CA ASN A 269 -8.40 13.00 21.80
C ASN A 269 -8.49 14.12 20.76
N LEU A 270 -9.69 14.61 20.45
CA LEU A 270 -9.91 15.74 19.56
C LEU A 270 -9.15 16.98 20.02
N VAL A 271 -9.30 17.37 21.29
CA VAL A 271 -8.60 18.54 21.86
C VAL A 271 -7.08 18.36 21.78
N ARG A 272 -6.57 17.18 22.13
CA ARG A 272 -5.14 16.87 22.10
C ARG A 272 -4.58 16.90 20.67
N THR A 273 -5.22 16.23 19.73
CA THR A 273 -4.79 16.10 18.33
C THR A 273 -4.87 17.45 17.62
N LEU A 274 -5.96 18.21 17.82
CA LEU A 274 -6.10 19.55 17.24
C LEU A 274 -5.07 20.52 17.85
N GLY A 275 -4.80 20.42 19.16
CA GLY A 275 -3.75 21.20 19.82
C GLY A 275 -2.36 20.94 19.21
N HIS A 276 -2.02 19.67 18.95
CA HIS A 276 -0.77 19.29 18.29
C HIS A 276 -0.69 19.78 16.84
N LEU A 277 -1.77 19.67 16.06
CA LEU A 277 -1.81 20.24 14.71
C LEU A 277 -1.58 21.75 14.72
N LYS A 278 -2.20 22.47 15.66
CA LYS A 278 -2.05 23.91 15.76
C LYS A 278 -0.64 24.31 16.18
N SER A 279 0.01 23.58 17.08
CA SER A 279 1.36 23.93 17.52
C SER A 279 2.38 23.76 16.40
N GLN A 280 2.22 22.74 15.55
CA GLN A 280 3.19 22.43 14.50
C GLN A 280 2.86 23.01 13.12
N TYR A 281 1.58 23.17 12.78
CA TYR A 281 1.11 23.49 11.42
C TYR A 281 0.14 24.69 11.37
N SER A 282 0.26 25.61 12.34
CA SER A 282 -0.61 26.80 12.47
C SER A 282 -0.62 27.73 11.24
N ASN A 283 0.42 27.69 10.42
CA ASN A 283 0.55 28.47 9.19
C ASN A 283 -0.13 27.83 7.98
N MET A 284 -0.74 26.64 8.12
CA MET A 284 -1.45 25.97 7.03
C MET A 284 -2.93 26.33 7.02
N PHE A 285 -3.42 26.80 5.88
CA PHE A 285 -4.84 27.15 5.70
C PHE A 285 -5.78 25.98 6.02
N SER A 286 -5.44 24.77 5.62
CA SER A 286 -6.24 23.55 5.87
C SER A 286 -6.46 23.27 7.36
N ILE A 287 -5.48 23.60 8.21
CA ILE A 287 -5.59 23.40 9.67
C ILE A 287 -6.53 24.43 10.30
N ARG A 288 -6.54 25.67 9.77
CA ARG A 288 -7.50 26.70 10.20
C ARG A 288 -8.92 26.35 9.80
N LEU A 289 -9.10 25.83 8.58
CA LEU A 289 -10.42 25.38 8.13
C LEU A 289 -10.94 24.24 9.00
N LEU A 290 -10.08 23.28 9.33
CA LEU A 290 -10.41 22.17 10.23
C LEU A 290 -10.77 22.67 11.65
N GLU A 291 -10.06 23.67 12.17
CA GLU A 291 -10.41 24.29 13.45
C GLU A 291 -11.80 24.94 13.42
N LEU A 292 -12.14 25.64 12.34
CA LEU A 292 -13.48 26.20 12.14
C LEU A 292 -14.56 25.11 12.09
N GLU A 293 -14.29 23.99 11.43
CA GLU A 293 -15.21 22.85 11.35
C GLU A 293 -15.53 22.29 12.75
N VAL A 294 -14.51 22.15 13.60
CA VAL A 294 -14.69 21.71 15.00
C VAL A 294 -15.51 22.73 15.80
N LEU A 295 -15.16 24.03 15.72
CA LEU A 295 -15.86 25.11 16.42
C LEU A 295 -17.32 25.24 16.00
N ALA A 296 -17.65 24.96 14.73
CA ALA A 296 -19.02 24.97 14.24
C ALA A 296 -19.91 23.92 14.93
N ARG A 297 -19.32 22.85 15.48
CA ARG A 297 -20.03 21.75 16.15
C ARG A 297 -20.10 21.87 17.67
N GLU A 298 -19.06 22.33 18.35
CA GLU A 298 -18.94 22.25 19.82
C GLU A 298 -19.70 23.34 20.63
N ASN A 299 -20.72 23.97 20.03
CA ASN A 299 -21.34 25.25 20.40
C ASN A 299 -20.55 26.45 19.88
N ARG A 300 -21.27 27.30 19.13
CA ARG A 300 -20.76 28.43 18.36
C ARG A 300 -20.22 29.53 19.29
N ASP A 301 -19.00 29.36 19.79
CA ASP A 301 -18.22 30.50 20.29
C ASP A 301 -17.92 31.40 19.08
N VAL A 302 -18.83 32.35 18.85
CA VAL A 302 -18.83 33.23 17.67
C VAL A 302 -17.56 34.07 17.61
N GLU A 303 -17.07 34.51 18.76
CA GLU A 303 -15.87 35.33 18.86
C GLU A 303 -14.63 34.52 18.43
N ARG A 304 -14.48 33.33 19.00
CA ARG A 304 -13.38 32.43 18.65
C ARG A 304 -13.47 31.97 17.20
N TYR A 305 -14.67 31.67 16.71
CA TYR A 305 -14.89 31.31 15.31
C TYR A 305 -14.49 32.45 14.36
N PHE A 306 -14.91 33.68 14.65
CA PHE A 306 -14.58 34.85 13.84
C PHE A 306 -13.07 35.13 13.83
N GLN A 307 -12.40 35.01 14.99
CA GLN A 307 -10.95 35.18 15.08
C GLN A 307 -10.19 34.17 14.21
N VAL A 308 -10.55 32.88 14.30
CA VAL A 308 -9.92 31.82 13.48
C VAL A 308 -10.18 32.05 12.00
N LEU A 309 -11.36 32.54 11.62
CA LEU A 309 -11.69 32.86 10.22
C LEU A 309 -10.82 34.01 9.69
N GLN A 310 -10.65 35.08 10.46
CA GLN A 310 -9.75 36.17 10.08
C GLN A 310 -8.31 35.68 9.90
N ASP A 311 -7.84 34.81 10.79
CA ASP A 311 -6.49 34.28 10.71
C ASP A 311 -6.33 33.31 9.53
N ALA A 312 -7.37 32.55 9.18
CA ALA A 312 -7.40 31.73 7.96
C ALA A 312 -7.26 32.58 6.69
N LEU A 313 -7.97 33.70 6.60
CA LEU A 313 -7.90 34.63 5.46
C LEU A 313 -6.50 35.25 5.31
N LYS A 314 -5.87 35.67 6.42
CA LYS A 314 -4.49 36.19 6.40
C LYS A 314 -3.48 35.16 5.88
N VAL A 315 -3.66 33.89 6.23
CA VAL A 315 -2.79 32.79 5.76
C VAL A 315 -3.02 32.51 4.28
N MET A 316 -4.26 32.58 3.80
CA MET A 316 -4.61 32.40 2.40
C MET A 316 -4.01 33.51 1.51
N ASP A 317 -4.12 34.77 1.93
CA ASP A 317 -3.57 35.92 1.19
C ASP A 317 -2.03 35.87 1.10
N ALA A 318 -1.36 35.22 2.07
CA ALA A 318 0.08 35.00 2.05
C ALA A 318 0.51 33.79 1.19
N SER A 319 -0.42 32.98 0.68
CA SER A 319 -0.12 31.71 -0.01
C SER A 319 -0.99 31.50 -1.25
N GLU A 320 -0.56 32.04 -2.41
CA GLU A 320 -1.26 31.92 -3.71
C GLU A 320 -1.46 30.46 -4.24
N SER A 321 -1.12 29.41 -3.48
CA SER A 321 -1.15 28.00 -3.93
C SER A 321 -1.76 26.96 -2.96
N SER A 322 -2.51 27.35 -1.93
CA SER A 322 -2.85 26.47 -0.79
C SER A 322 -4.02 25.47 -0.94
N PHE A 323 -4.61 25.30 -2.12
CA PHE A 323 -5.81 24.46 -2.30
C PHE A 323 -5.50 23.02 -2.74
N ARG A 324 -4.90 22.18 -1.88
CA ARG A 324 -4.75 20.73 -2.16
C ARG A 324 -5.23 19.77 -1.06
N MET A 325 -5.62 20.27 0.11
CA MET A 325 -5.92 19.42 1.29
C MET A 325 -7.37 19.52 1.80
N CYS A 326 -8.27 20.22 1.09
CA CYS A 326 -9.64 20.49 1.57
C CYS A 326 -10.69 19.42 1.18
N GLY A 327 -10.29 18.32 0.53
CA GLY A 327 -11.16 17.20 0.17
C GLY A 327 -11.32 16.17 1.29
#